data_AF-A0ABD8B373-F1
#
_entry.id   AF-A0ABD8B373-F1
#
_cell.length_a   1.000
_cell.length_b   1.000
_cell.length_c   1.000
_cell.angle_alpha   90.00
_cell.angle_beta   90.00
_cell.angle_gamma   90.00
#
_symmetry.space_group_name_H-M   'P 1'
#
loop_
_entity.id
_entity.type
_entity.pdbx_description
1 polymer ?
#
loop_
_entity_poly.entity_id
_entity_poly.type
_entity_poly.pdbx_seq_one_letter_code
_entity_poly.pdbx_strand_id
1 'polypeptide(L)'
;MEEKIGIIVGTTLQSLFILTFFYMSIRFFGRMFGNIISAIKGNNSSLEPCHSCSHTISKEAILCPNCGQTFGRANSFSTSILANFFAGVVALAGGIGLLFYLLDLFKDL
;
A
#
# COMPACT_ATOMS: atom_id res chain seq x y z
N MET A 1 -7.72 5.06 -41.62
CA MET A 1 -7.92 6.11 -40.59
C MET A 1 -8.25 5.47 -39.25
N GLU A 2 -9.17 4.50 -39.24
CA GLU A 2 -9.56 3.71 -38.06
C GLU A 2 -8.40 2.96 -37.39
N GLU A 3 -7.48 2.40 -38.19
CA GLU A 3 -6.28 1.70 -37.68
C GLU A 3 -5.36 2.61 -36.84
N LYS A 4 -5.07 3.82 -37.34
CA LYS A 4 -4.23 4.81 -36.61
C LYS A 4 -4.90 5.27 -35.31
N ILE A 5 -6.23 5.42 -35.32
CA ILE A 5 -7.01 5.78 -34.13
C ILE A 5 -6.92 4.65 -33.11
N GLY A 6 -7.05 3.38 -33.53
CA GLY A 6 -6.93 2.22 -32.66
C GLY A 6 -5.58 2.14 -31.95
N ILE A 7 -4.48 2.40 -32.66
CA ILE A 7 -3.13 2.42 -32.09
C ILE A 7 -2.99 3.53 -31.03
N ILE A 8 -3.47 4.74 -31.32
CA ILE A 8 -3.41 5.87 -30.39
C ILE A 8 -4.23 5.59 -29.12
N VAL A 9 -5.45 5.06 -29.27
CA VAL A 9 -6.31 4.74 -28.13
C VAL A 9 -5.72 3.59 -27.31
N GLY A 10 -5.17 2.55 -27.96
CA GLY A 10 -4.55 1.42 -27.25
C GLY A 10 -3.32 1.83 -26.45
N THR A 11 -2.40 2.58 -27.06
CA THR A 11 -1.18 3.06 -26.41
C THR A 11 -1.46 4.02 -25.26
N THR A 12 -2.45 4.90 -25.39
CA THR A 12 -2.85 5.82 -24.31
C THR A 12 -3.46 5.07 -23.12
N LEU A 13 -4.36 4.11 -23.35
CA LEU A 13 -4.93 3.27 -22.28
C LEU A 13 -3.86 2.44 -21.56
N GLN A 14 -2.95 1.81 -22.31
CA GLN A 14 -1.84 1.04 -21.74
C GLN A 14 -0.92 1.94 -20.88
N SER A 15 -0.62 3.15 -21.36
CA SER A 15 0.21 4.11 -20.63
C SER A 15 -0.43 4.53 -19.30
N LEU A 16 -1.75 4.77 -19.28
CA LEU A 16 -2.48 5.06 -18.04
C LEU A 16 -2.44 3.89 -17.05
N PHE A 17 -2.52 2.66 -17.57
CA PHE A 17 -2.44 1.46 -16.75
C PHE A 17 -1.05 1.31 -16.11
N ILE A 18 0.02 1.54 -16.89
CA ILE A 18 1.41 1.54 -16.39
C ILE A 18 1.59 2.59 -15.28
N LEU A 19 1.10 3.81 -15.49
CA LEU A 19 1.18 4.88 -14.48
C LEU A 19 0.46 4.50 -13.18
N THR A 20 -0.65 3.77 -13.27
CA THR A 20 -1.39 3.28 -12.11
C THR A 20 -0.56 2.29 -11.29
N PHE A 21 0.17 1.38 -11.93
CA PHE A 21 1.06 0.43 -11.25
C PHE A 21 2.23 1.14 -10.54
N PHE A 22 2.89 2.08 -11.20
CA PHE A 22 3.96 2.87 -10.57
C PHE A 22 3.44 3.73 -9.41
N TYR A 23 2.28 4.37 -9.58
CA TYR A 23 1.62 5.12 -8.50
C TYR A 23 1.31 4.22 -7.30
N MET A 24 0.77 3.03 -7.54
CA MET A 24 0.46 2.07 -6.49
C MET A 24 1.72 1.59 -5.77
N SER A 25 2.79 1.31 -6.51
CA SER A 25 4.11 0.96 -5.98
C SER A 25 4.66 2.04 -5.03
N ILE A 26 4.65 3.31 -5.47
CA ILE A 26 5.08 4.46 -4.66
C ILE A 26 4.24 4.55 -3.38
N ARG A 27 2.92 4.34 -3.47
CA ARG A 27 2.05 4.37 -2.28
C ARG A 27 2.38 3.27 -1.27
N PHE A 28 2.65 2.06 -1.74
CA PHE A 28 3.01 0.96 -0.86
C PHE A 28 4.35 1.19 -0.16
N PHE A 29 5.37 1.63 -0.90
CA PHE A 29 6.64 1.99 -0.29
C PHE A 29 6.52 3.18 0.65
N GLY A 30 5.77 4.23 0.28
CA GLY A 30 5.51 5.37 1.17
C GLY A 30 4.84 4.96 2.49
N ARG A 31 3.86 4.04 2.45
CA ARG A 31 3.25 3.47 3.66
C ARG A 31 4.22 2.61 4.46
N MET A 32 5.04 1.79 3.79
CA MET A 32 6.08 1.00 4.44
C MET A 32 7.05 1.91 5.21
N PHE A 33 7.57 2.96 4.58
CA PHE A 33 8.45 3.93 5.24
C PHE A 33 7.73 4.67 6.37
N GLY A 34 6.47 5.09 6.18
CA GLY A 34 5.66 5.68 7.23
C GLY A 34 5.55 4.77 8.45
N ASN A 35 5.23 3.49 8.24
CA ASN A 35 5.10 2.51 9.33
C ASN A 35 6.45 2.25 10.03
N ILE A 36 7.55 2.17 9.27
CA ILE A 36 8.92 2.03 9.84
C ILE A 36 9.28 3.26 10.67
N ILE A 37 9.04 4.47 10.17
CA ILE A 37 9.31 5.72 10.90
C ILE A 37 8.44 5.77 12.16
N SER A 38 7.17 5.40 12.09
CA SER A 38 6.28 5.32 13.26
C SER A 38 6.77 4.29 14.29
N ALA A 39 7.32 3.16 13.84
CA ALA A 39 7.90 2.15 14.74
C ALA A 39 9.21 2.65 15.39
N ILE A 40 10.11 3.28 14.62
CA ILE A 40 11.42 3.78 15.08
C ILE A 40 11.29 4.99 15.99
N LYS A 41 10.37 5.93 15.68
CA LYS A 41 10.15 7.15 16.48
C LYS A 41 9.59 6.84 17.87
N GLY A 42 9.42 5.56 18.19
CA GLY A 42 8.62 5.07 19.26
C GLY A 42 7.17 5.31 18.90
N ASN A 43 6.41 4.24 18.75
CA ASN A 43 5.14 4.24 19.45
C ASN A 43 5.51 4.41 20.93
N ASN A 44 5.80 5.66 21.37
CA ASN A 44 5.64 6.03 22.77
C ASN A 44 4.32 5.38 23.11
N SER A 45 4.33 4.37 23.98
CA SER A 45 3.15 3.66 24.40
C SER A 45 2.12 4.71 24.75
N SER A 46 1.32 5.08 23.76
CA SER A 46 0.35 6.15 23.84
C SER A 46 -0.76 5.40 24.50
N LEU A 47 -0.57 5.31 25.82
CA LEU A 47 -1.48 4.72 26.76
C LEU A 47 -2.78 5.45 26.49
N GLU A 48 -3.67 4.79 25.78
CA GLU A 48 -4.97 5.36 25.51
C GLU A 48 -5.90 4.89 26.63
N PRO A 49 -6.79 5.77 27.11
CA PRO A 49 -7.79 5.34 28.07
C PRO A 49 -8.74 4.37 27.37
N CYS A 50 -8.93 3.20 27.96
CA CYS A 50 -9.95 2.26 27.54
C CYS A 50 -11.32 2.95 27.52
N HIS A 51 -12.06 2.84 26.41
CA HIS A 51 -13.38 3.47 26.26
C HIS A 51 -14.42 3.00 27.30
N SER A 52 -14.29 1.79 27.86
CA SER A 52 -15.23 1.29 28.88
C SER A 52 -14.82 1.58 30.33
N CYS A 53 -13.53 1.47 30.67
CA CYS A 53 -13.09 1.58 32.06
C CYS A 53 -12.10 2.70 32.33
N SER A 54 -11.76 3.51 31.33
CA SER A 54 -10.85 4.67 31.39
C SER A 54 -9.43 4.37 31.90
N HIS A 55 -9.10 3.10 32.17
CA HIS A 55 -7.74 2.70 32.48
C HIS A 55 -6.85 2.80 31.25
N THR A 56 -5.63 3.25 31.49
CA THR A 56 -4.58 3.36 30.48
C THR A 56 -4.18 1.99 29.96
N ILE A 57 -4.40 1.77 28.67
CA ILE A 57 -4.02 0.55 27.96
C ILE A 57 -3.10 0.89 26.80
N SER A 58 -2.25 -0.05 26.40
CA SER A 58 -1.50 0.11 25.15
C SER A 58 -2.49 0.24 23.98
N LYS A 59 -2.24 1.17 23.05
CA LYS A 59 -2.97 1.26 21.76
C LYS A 59 -2.96 -0.02 20.94
N GLU A 60 -2.01 -0.91 21.22
CA GLU A 60 -1.87 -2.21 20.57
C GLU A 60 -2.57 -3.33 21.36
N ALA A 61 -3.15 -3.02 22.53
CA ALA A 61 -3.84 -3.98 23.38
C ALA A 61 -5.10 -4.48 22.67
N ILE A 62 -5.09 -5.77 22.31
CA ILE A 62 -6.23 -6.45 21.71
C ILE A 62 -7.39 -6.57 22.72
N LEU A 63 -7.06 -6.60 24.01
CA LEU A 63 -7.96 -6.76 25.14
C LEU A 63 -7.55 -5.81 26.26
N CYS A 64 -8.52 -5.12 26.89
CA CYS A 64 -8.28 -4.41 28.14
C CYS A 64 -8.10 -5.43 29.29
N PRO A 65 -6.99 -5.42 30.04
CA PRO A 65 -6.78 -6.32 31.16
C PRO A 65 -7.71 -6.03 32.36
N ASN A 66 -8.25 -4.81 32.46
CA ASN A 66 -9.09 -4.40 33.60
C ASN A 66 -10.58 -4.64 33.38
N CYS A 67 -11.11 -4.49 32.17
CA CYS A 67 -12.55 -4.64 31.90
C CYS A 67 -12.88 -5.73 30.87
N GLY A 68 -11.88 -6.35 30.24
CA GLY A 68 -12.10 -7.39 29.24
C GLY A 68 -12.64 -6.89 27.90
N GLN A 69 -12.74 -5.58 27.67
CA GLN A 69 -13.16 -5.04 26.38
C GLN A 69 -12.14 -5.37 25.28
N THR A 70 -12.61 -5.90 24.15
CA THR A 70 -11.79 -6.22 22.98
C THR A 70 -11.74 -5.03 22.02
N PHE A 71 -10.54 -4.63 21.56
CA PHE A 71 -10.36 -3.49 20.65
C PHE A 71 -10.17 -3.86 19.19
N GLY A 72 -10.24 -5.16 18.84
CA GLY A 72 -10.39 -5.63 17.48
C GLY A 72 -9.33 -5.09 16.51
N ARG A 73 -8.27 -5.88 16.26
CA ARG A 73 -7.19 -5.62 15.29
C ARG A 73 -7.67 -4.82 14.06
N ALA A 74 -7.45 -3.51 14.03
CA ALA A 74 -7.81 -2.67 12.90
C ALA A 74 -6.96 -3.07 11.68
N ASN A 75 -7.55 -3.83 10.76
CA ASN A 75 -7.07 -4.26 9.44
C ASN A 75 -5.53 -4.29 9.26
N SER A 76 -4.94 -5.42 9.65
CA SER A 76 -3.50 -5.70 9.69
C SER A 76 -2.75 -5.60 8.35
N PHE A 77 -3.44 -5.47 7.20
CA PHE A 77 -2.77 -5.47 5.90
C PHE A 77 -2.13 -4.11 5.54
N SER A 78 -2.77 -3.00 5.90
CA SER A 78 -2.24 -1.65 5.62
C SER A 78 -1.14 -1.22 6.62
N THR A 79 -1.14 -1.78 7.83
CA THR A 79 -0.14 -1.52 8.88
C THR A 79 1.06 -2.48 8.80
N SER A 80 0.95 -3.59 8.07
CA SER A 80 2.04 -4.55 7.92
C SER A 80 3.14 -4.02 7.00
N ILE A 81 4.32 -3.77 7.58
CA ILE A 81 5.54 -3.34 6.86
C ILE A 81 5.88 -4.34 5.74
N LEU A 82 5.81 -5.65 6.05
CA LEU A 82 6.18 -6.71 5.12
C LEU A 82 5.16 -6.88 3.98
N ALA A 83 3.86 -6.74 4.27
CA ALA A 83 2.83 -6.79 3.24
C ALA A 83 2.95 -5.61 2.27
N ASN A 84 3.17 -4.40 2.79
CA ASN A 84 3.41 -3.21 1.97
C ASN A 84 4.69 -3.35 1.12
N PHE A 85 5.76 -3.94 1.67
CA PHE A 85 6.98 -4.22 0.90
C PHE A 85 6.72 -5.15 -0.29
N PHE A 86 6.14 -6.33 -0.04
CA PHE A 86 5.87 -7.29 -1.12
C PHE A 86 4.87 -6.75 -2.15
N ALA A 87 3.80 -6.07 -1.70
CA ALA A 87 2.85 -5.44 -2.61
C ALA A 87 3.51 -4.35 -3.46
N GLY A 88 4.42 -3.55 -2.89
CA GLY A 88 5.22 -2.57 -3.61
C GLY A 88 6.13 -3.21 -4.67
N VAL A 89 6.85 -4.29 -4.31
CA VAL A 89 7.73 -5.02 -5.23
C VAL A 89 6.93 -5.64 -6.39
N VAL A 90 5.79 -6.28 -6.10
CA VAL A 90 4.93 -6.87 -7.14
C VAL A 90 4.38 -5.80 -8.08
N ALA A 91 3.90 -4.67 -7.52
CA ALA A 91 3.42 -3.55 -8.34
C ALA A 91 4.53 -2.94 -9.19
N LEU A 92 5.75 -2.82 -8.65
CA LEU A 92 6.91 -2.33 -9.38
C LEU A 92 7.31 -3.26 -10.52
N ALA A 93 7.43 -4.56 -10.24
CA ALA A 93 7.77 -5.57 -11.25
C ALA A 93 6.70 -5.63 -12.35
N GLY A 94 5.41 -5.57 -11.98
CA GLY A 94 4.31 -5.48 -12.93
C GLY A 94 4.39 -4.23 -13.81
N GLY A 95 4.64 -3.05 -13.21
CA GLY A 95 4.81 -1.80 -13.96
C GLY A 95 5.99 -1.84 -14.94
N ILE A 96 7.13 -2.40 -14.52
CA ILE A 96 8.31 -2.59 -15.38
C ILE A 96 8.01 -3.58 -16.51
N GLY A 97 7.34 -4.70 -16.22
CA GLY A 97 6.96 -5.68 -17.24
C GLY A 97 6.01 -5.09 -18.30
N LEU A 98 5.00 -4.32 -17.85
CA LEU A 98 4.08 -3.62 -18.76
C LEU A 98 4.79 -2.54 -19.58
N LEU A 99 5.82 -1.89 -19.03
CA LEU A 99 6.66 -0.94 -19.75
C LEU A 99 7.48 -1.63 -20.84
N PHE A 100 8.11 -2.76 -20.54
CA PHE A 100 8.83 -3.55 -21.56
C PHE A 100 7.89 -4.03 -22.66
N TYR A 101 6.69 -4.50 -22.31
CA TYR A 101 5.69 -4.89 -23.31
C TYR A 101 5.29 -3.72 -24.22
N LEU A 102 5.12 -2.52 -23.67
CA LEU A 102 4.85 -1.32 -24.46
C LEU A 102 6.02 -0.97 -25.37
N LEU A 103 7.27 -1.09 -24.90
CA LEU A 103 8.46 -0.84 -25.71
C LEU A 103 8.63 -1.84 -26.85
N ASP A 104 8.37 -3.12 -26.61
CA ASP A 104 8.37 -4.15 -27.65
C ASP A 104 7.28 -3.86 -28.71
N LEU A 105 6.07 -3.46 -28.28
CA LEU A 105 5.01 -3.05 -29.21
C LEU A 105 5.44 -1.88 -30.11
N PHE A 106 6.17 -0.90 -29.59
CA PHE A 106 6.69 0.21 -30.39
C PHE A 106 7.89 -0.16 -31.26
N LYS A 107 8.62 -1.22 -30.91
CA LYS A 107 9.72 -1.74 -31.73
C LYS A 107 9.22 -2.47 -32.97
N ASP A 108 8.08 -3.14 -32.84
CA ASP A 108 7.45 -3.91 -33.93
C ASP A 108 6.54 -3.04 -34.84
N LEU A 109 6.33 -1.77 -34.49
CA LEU A 109 5.51 -0.79 -35.23
C LEU A 109 6.33 0.06 -36.21
#